data_AF-A0A485AP06-F1
#
_entry.id   AF-A0A485AP06-F1
#
_cell.length_a   1.000
_cell.length_b   1.000
_cell.length_c   1.000
_cell.angle_alpha   90.00
_cell.angle_beta   90.00
_cell.angle_gamma   90.00
#
_symmetry.space_group_name_H-M   'P 1'
#
loop_
_entity.id
_entity.type
_entity.pdbx_description
1 polymer ?
#
loop_
_entity_poly.entity_id
_entity_poly.type
_entity_poly.pdbx_seq_one_letter_code
_entity_poly.pdbx_strand_id
1 'polypeptide(L)' 'MLSARGQKLAIRGSASTLTVSGDATLLRLLVRNLVENAHRYSPQASTITLSLETASHPMLVVEDEGRGLMNRKSVS' A
#
# COMPACT_ATOMS: atom_id res chain seq x y z
N MET A 1 -10.25 11.34 5.39
CA MET A 1 -9.02 11.69 4.63
C MET A 1 -9.17 11.36 3.15
N LEU A 2 -9.39 10.09 2.76
CA LEU A 2 -9.58 9.71 1.34
C LEU A 2 -10.71 10.47 0.64
N SER A 3 -11.89 10.55 1.28
CA SER A 3 -13.06 11.27 0.75
C SER A 3 -12.80 12.75 0.47
N ALA A 4 -11.90 13.39 1.23
CA ALA A 4 -11.56 14.80 1.03
C ALA A 4 -10.78 15.05 -0.28
N ARG A 5 -10.13 14.03 -0.82
CA ARG A 5 -9.44 14.06 -2.13
C ARG A 5 -10.17 13.26 -3.20
N GLY A 6 -11.39 12.78 -2.91
CA GLY A 6 -12.14 11.87 -3.78
C GLY A 6 -11.50 10.49 -3.98
N GLN A 7 -10.45 10.16 -3.23
CA GLN A 7 -9.73 8.90 -3.38
C GLN A 7 -10.53 7.72 -2.80
N LYS A 8 -10.23 6.52 -3.31
CA LYS A 8 -10.87 5.27 -2.87
C LYS A 8 -9.84 4.30 -2.34
N LEU A 9 -10.25 3.46 -1.39
CA LEU A 9 -9.48 2.30 -0.94
C LEU A 9 -10.14 1.04 -1.49
N ALA A 10 -9.42 0.28 -2.29
CA ALA A 10 -9.85 -1.04 -2.75
C ALA A 10 -9.06 -2.11 -2.00
N ILE A 11 -9.75 -3.08 -1.39
CA ILE A 11 -9.11 -4.26 -0.80
C ILE A 11 -9.38 -5.42 -1.76
N ARG A 12 -8.31 -6.07 -2.21
CA ARG A 12 -8.33 -7.19 -3.16
C ARG A 12 -7.68 -8.41 -2.50
N GLY A 13 -8.15 -9.60 -2.83
CA GLY A 13 -7.58 -10.85 -2.32
C GLY A 13 -8.64 -11.89 -2.02
N SER A 14 -8.17 -13.12 -1.87
CA SER A 14 -8.98 -14.25 -1.43
C SER A 14 -9.50 -14.03 0.00
N ALA A 15 -10.66 -14.60 0.34
CA ALA A 15 -11.21 -14.61 1.70
C ALA A 15 -10.36 -15.44 2.69
N SER A 16 -9.30 -16.10 2.22
CA SER A 16 -8.36 -16.85 3.05
C SER A 16 -7.55 -15.94 3.95
N THR A 17 -7.60 -16.20 5.25
CA THR A 17 -6.75 -15.54 6.24
C THR A 17 -5.29 -15.98 6.05
N LEU A 18 -4.36 -15.02 6.11
CA LEU A 18 -2.92 -15.28 6.04
C LEU A 18 -2.29 -14.99 7.40
N THR A 19 -1.53 -15.94 7.93
CA THR A 19 -0.85 -15.81 9.22
C THR A 19 0.64 -15.62 8.98
N VAL A 20 1.23 -14.62 9.64
CA VAL A 20 2.67 -14.33 9.59
C VAL A 20 3.23 -14.20 10.99
N SER A 21 4.50 -14.54 11.18
CA SER A 21 5.22 -14.28 12.42
C SER A 21 5.79 -12.87 12.44
N GLY A 22 5.60 -12.12 13.53
CA GLY A 22 6.12 -10.77 13.68
C GLY A 22 5.45 -9.99 14.81
N ASP A 23 5.95 -8.79 15.07
CA ASP A 23 5.34 -7.86 16.03
C ASP A 23 4.10 -7.19 15.40
N ALA A 24 2.93 -7.44 16.00
CA ALA A 24 1.67 -6.94 15.46
C ALA A 24 1.55 -5.41 15.48
N THR A 25 2.23 -4.72 16.40
CA THR A 25 2.26 -3.26 16.49
C THR A 25 3.10 -2.68 15.36
N LEU A 26 4.30 -3.23 15.13
CA LEU A 26 5.17 -2.79 14.03
C LEU A 26 4.55 -3.06 12.66
N LEU A 27 3.90 -4.22 12.48
CA LEU A 27 3.19 -4.54 11.24
C LEU A 27 2.04 -3.55 10.98
N ARG A 28 1.21 -3.23 12.00
CA ARG A 28 0.17 -2.20 11.86
C ARG A 28 0.74 -0.84 11.49
N LEU A 29 1.85 -0.45 12.11
CA LEU A 29 2.52 0.81 11.80
C LEU A 29 3.04 0.83 10.36
N LEU A 30 3.63 -0.27 9.90
CA LEU A 30 4.10 -0.43 8.52
C LEU A 30 2.95 -0.25 7.52
N VAL A 31 1.83 -0.97 7.70
CA VAL A 31 0.67 -0.85 6.79
C VAL A 31 0.15 0.58 6.77
N ARG A 32 0.01 1.20 7.94
CA ARG A 32 -0.42 2.59 8.04
C ARG A 32 0.51 3.53 7.28
N ASN A 33 1.83 3.39 7.46
CA ASN A 33 2.82 4.24 6.80
C ASN A 33 2.72 4.12 5.27
N LEU A 34 2.57 2.91 4.74
CA LEU A 34 2.43 2.68 3.30
C LEU A 34 1.15 3.32 2.75
N VAL A 35 0.02 3.12 3.41
CA VAL A 35 -1.28 3.70 2.98
C VAL A 35 -1.28 5.23 3.11
N GLU A 36 -0.66 5.78 4.15
CA GLU A 36 -0.55 7.22 4.34
C GLU A 36 0.35 7.86 3.26
N ASN A 37 1.43 7.18 2.87
CA ASN A 37 2.27 7.59 1.74
C ASN A 37 1.48 7.56 0.43
N ALA A 38 0.78 6.47 0.13
CA ALA A 38 -0.07 6.35 -1.05
C ALA A 38 -1.11 7.50 -1.12
N HIS A 39 -1.81 7.78 -0.01
CA HIS A 39 -2.75 8.90 0.09
C HIS A 39 -2.12 10.26 -0.23
N ARG A 40 -0.92 10.51 0.31
CA ARG A 40 -0.20 11.79 0.18
C ARG A 40 0.31 12.02 -1.23
N TYR A 41 0.82 10.97 -1.88
CA TYR A 41 1.56 11.09 -3.15
C TYR A 41 0.73 10.73 -4.39
N SER A 42 -0.43 10.09 -4.23
CA SER A 42 -1.37 9.84 -5.32
C SER A 42 -2.19 11.09 -5.73
N PRO A 43 -2.66 11.14 -7.00
CA PRO A 43 -3.59 12.14 -7.50
C PRO A 43 -4.92 12.19 -6.74
N GLN A 44 -5.68 13.26 -6.95
CA GLN A 44 -7.07 13.29 -6.49
C GLN A 44 -7.91 12.29 -7.31
N ALA A 45 -8.99 11.78 -6.71
CA ALA A 45 -9.90 10.81 -7.30
C ALA A 45 -9.28 9.45 -7.71
N SER A 46 -8.03 9.18 -7.32
CA SER A 46 -7.35 7.92 -7.63
C SER A 46 -7.78 6.77 -6.71
N THR A 47 -7.40 5.55 -7.07
CA THR A 47 -7.59 4.37 -6.22
C THR A 47 -6.27 3.96 -5.58
N ILE A 48 -6.31 3.66 -4.28
CA ILE A 48 -5.25 2.97 -3.56
C ILE A 48 -5.71 1.52 -3.37
N THR A 49 -4.91 0.56 -3.79
CA THR A 49 -5.25 -0.86 -3.73
C THR A 49 -4.38 -1.56 -2.68
N LEU A 50 -5.02 -2.29 -1.76
CA LEU A 50 -4.35 -3.23 -0.87
C LEU A 50 -4.67 -4.64 -1.36
N SER A 51 -3.65 -5.45 -1.59
CA SER A 51 -3.82 -6.88 -1.86
C SER A 51 -2.99 -7.76 -0.93
N LEU A 52 -3.55 -8.93 -0.64
CA LEU A 52 -2.83 -10.04 -0.06
C LEU A 52 -2.59 -11.09 -1.14
N GLU A 53 -1.33 -11.44 -1.33
CA GLU A 53 -0.90 -12.41 -2.31
C GLU A 53 -0.17 -13.56 -1.61
N THR A 54 -0.55 -14.78 -1.99
CA THR A 54 0.07 -16.02 -1.51
C THR A 54 0.84 -16.63 -2.67
N ALA A 55 2.06 -16.15 -2.88
CA ALA A 55 3.01 -16.73 -3.83
C ALA A 55 3.95 -17.69 -3.09
N SER A 56 5.27 -17.63 -3.33
CA SER A 56 6.26 -18.39 -2.54
C SER A 56 6.35 -17.92 -1.09
N HIS A 57 5.98 -16.65 -0.82
CA HIS A 57 5.92 -16.06 0.51
C HIS A 57 4.66 -15.19 0.64
N PRO A 58 4.14 -15.00 1.87
CA PRO A 58 3.11 -14.01 2.17
C PRO A 58 3.50 -12.60 1.71
N MET A 59 2.69 -11.98 0.87
CA MET A 59 2.90 -10.60 0.41
C MET A 59 1.70 -9.74 0.73
N LEU A 60 1.97 -8.58 1.35
CA LEU A 60 1.04 -7.46 1.43
C LEU A 60 1.50 -6.40 0.44
N VAL A 61 0.66 -6.09 -0.54
CA VAL A 61 0.95 -5.11 -1.58
C VAL A 61 0.08 -3.89 -1.36
N VAL A 62 0.69 -2.70 -1.45
CA VAL A 62 0.02 -1.40 -1.45
C VAL A 62 0.37 -0.72 -2.76
N GLU A 63 -0.61 -0.58 -3.65
CA GLU A 63 -0.45 0.03 -4.97
C GLU A 63 -1.18 1.37 -5.02
N ASP A 64 -0.54 2.36 -5.64
CA ASP A 64 -1.04 3.72 -5.76
C ASP A 64 -0.70 4.32 -7.13
N GLU A 65 -1.50 5.30 -7.58
CA GLU A 65 -1.37 5.91 -8.91
C GLU A 65 -0.49 7.18 -8.88
N GLY A 66 0.40 7.28 -7.91
CA GLY A 66 1.32 8.40 -7.72
C GLY A 66 2.38 8.51 -8.81
N ARG A 67 3.18 9.58 -8.74
CA ARG A 67 4.25 9.88 -9.71
C ARG A 67 5.42 8.86 -9.75
N GLY A 68 5.32 7.79 -8.98
CA GLY A 68 6.41 6.85 -8.71
C GLY A 68 7.54 7.46 -7.87
N LEU A 69 8.47 6.62 -7.46
CA LEU A 69 9.74 7.06 -6.87
C LEU A 69 10.74 7.24 -8.01
N MET A 70 11.04 8.49 -8.40
CA MET A 70 12.23 8.73 -9.22
C MET A 70 13.44 8.25 -8.41
N ASN A 71 14.16 7.27 -8.92
CA ASN A 71 15.49 6.99 -8.39
C ASN A 71 16.30 8.29 -8.60
N ARG A 72 16.89 8.82 -7.53
CA ARG A 72 17.95 9.82 -7.67
C ARG A 72 19.27 9.07 -7.64
N LYS A 73 19.55 8.30 -8.69
CA LYS A 73 20.89 7.79 -8.99
C LYS A 73 21.19 7.95 -10.48
N SER A 74 21.70 9.12 -10.80
CA SER A 74 22.56 9.34 -11.97
C SER A 74 23.46 10.52 -11.63
N VAL A 75 24.40 10.28 -10.71
CA VAL A 75 25.65 11.05 -10.68
C VAL A 75 26.70 10.02 -11.06
N SER A 76 27.04 10.03 -12.34
CA SER A 76 28.28 9.42 -12.83
C SER A 76 29.45 10.34 -12.49
#